data_AF-T0S278-F1
#
_entry.id   AF-T0S278-F1
#
_cell.length_a   1.000
_cell.length_b   1.000
_cell.length_c   1.000
_cell.angle_alpha   90.00
_cell.angle_beta   90.00
_cell.angle_gamma   90.00
#
_symmetry.space_group_name_H-M   'P 1'
#
loop_
_entity.id
_entity.type
_entity.pdbx_description
1 polymer ?
#
loop_
_entity_poly.entity_id
_entity_poly.type
_entity_poly.pdbx_seq_one_letter_code
_entity_poly.pdbx_strand_id
1 'polypeptide(L)'
;MAATARAFKVAFKCTGCGRCCTGKGGVAYVNSSEVAAMAEHLALPKATFAKTYLRSVNGATALRQTDDDSQCIFLDGKRCSVYPARPTQCRTYPFWPQQLISKYDWTLAANECEGILLDAPSPETITPDAHILKEVVIHEVHRSGENLTYDDIDELVSELEPEMLDAFQEEVDAKYQRTILHEDDEILVMDSFLDGLPPTRSLHFVDRLELVQSEILLNEDGSINDAALALDVHKGLCVGLALLPTERLHNLRIGLLGAGAGVLPTFLQRHLRGEVLMDAVDPSRAMLSAGQRFFHLIPSDRLSLHEAMGEAYVARQPDASLDWLVLDVEDGNAAPTELRAPPASFLTPAFMADASRVLTGDGSLAINVIFPKASGDADASLEMLRVLLSPHFASIYVLALPKNAVVFAAKRERTEAPTALVNDGSIGRPLAATIREQLAASTLRRLGE
;
A
#
# COMPACT_ATOMS: atom_id res chain seq x y z
N MET A 1 6.78 17.52 34.16
CA MET A 1 5.35 17.21 33.92
C MET A 1 5.25 15.71 33.75
N ALA A 2 4.12 15.06 34.06
CA ALA A 2 4.03 13.60 33.88
C ALA A 2 4.20 13.26 32.40
N ALA A 3 5.14 12.36 32.08
CA ALA A 3 5.31 11.77 30.76
C ALA A 3 3.94 11.54 30.13
N THR A 4 3.71 12.08 28.94
CA THR A 4 2.48 11.89 28.17
C THR A 4 2.25 10.40 28.04
N ALA A 5 1.33 9.86 28.85
CA ALA A 5 1.00 8.45 28.82
C ALA A 5 0.53 8.11 27.40
N ARG A 6 1.15 7.10 26.77
CA ARG A 6 0.71 6.63 25.46
C ARG A 6 -0.79 6.39 25.46
N ALA A 7 -1.44 6.80 24.37
CA ALA A 7 -2.88 6.75 24.22
C ALA A 7 -3.45 5.31 24.29
N PHE A 8 -2.60 4.30 24.17
CA PHE A 8 -2.95 2.89 24.31
C PHE A 8 -1.89 2.11 25.08
N LYS A 9 -2.31 1.02 25.74
CA LYS A 9 -1.42 0.12 26.47
C LYS A 9 -0.91 -0.98 25.54
N VAL A 10 0.36 -1.32 25.69
CA VAL A 10 0.99 -2.44 24.98
C VAL A 10 1.30 -3.56 25.96
N ALA A 11 1.14 -4.79 25.51
CA ALA A 11 1.44 -5.99 26.27
C ALA A 11 2.23 -6.95 25.39
N PHE A 12 3.41 -7.36 25.87
CA PHE A 12 4.30 -8.23 25.11
C PHE A 12 4.94 -9.30 26.00
N LYS A 13 4.95 -10.54 25.50
CA LYS A 13 5.68 -11.66 26.12
C LYS A 13 6.28 -12.54 25.04
N CYS A 14 7.60 -12.46 24.87
CA CYS A 14 8.31 -13.32 23.93
C CYS A 14 8.08 -14.81 24.25
N THR A 15 7.60 -15.57 23.26
CA THR A 15 7.37 -17.03 23.38
C THR A 15 8.57 -17.86 22.90
N GLY A 16 9.61 -17.21 22.36
CA GLY A 16 10.73 -17.90 21.72
C GLY A 16 10.32 -18.64 20.44
N CYS A 17 9.34 -18.11 19.70
CA CYS A 17 8.80 -18.73 18.49
C CYS A 17 9.72 -18.66 17.28
N GLY A 18 10.66 -17.69 17.24
CA GLY A 18 11.57 -17.45 16.12
C GLY A 18 10.97 -16.66 14.95
N ARG A 19 9.69 -16.24 15.02
CA ARG A 19 9.02 -15.56 13.89
C ARG A 19 9.67 -14.25 13.46
N CYS A 20 10.23 -13.49 14.40
CA CYS A 20 10.99 -12.26 14.10
C CYS A 20 12.26 -12.50 13.26
N CYS A 21 12.69 -13.74 13.11
CA CYS A 21 13.82 -14.14 12.26
C CYS A 21 13.36 -14.78 10.94
N THR A 22 12.06 -14.95 10.70
CA THR A 22 11.50 -15.58 9.49
C THR A 22 10.80 -14.55 8.62
N GLY A 23 10.66 -14.84 7.32
CA GLY A 23 9.96 -13.99 6.36
C GLY A 23 10.86 -13.55 5.20
N LYS A 24 10.27 -13.43 4.01
CA LYS A 24 10.96 -12.94 2.82
C LYS A 24 11.23 -11.44 2.91
N GLY A 25 12.41 -11.02 2.49
CA GLY A 25 12.82 -9.62 2.49
C GLY A 25 13.12 -9.05 3.88
N GLY A 26 13.35 -9.88 4.89
CA GLY A 26 13.66 -9.44 6.26
C GLY A 26 15.02 -8.74 6.34
N VAL A 27 15.08 -7.52 6.88
CA VAL A 27 16.32 -6.73 6.97
C VAL A 27 16.64 -6.40 8.43
N ALA A 28 17.74 -6.94 8.93
CA ALA A 28 18.34 -6.58 10.22
C ALA A 28 19.63 -5.80 9.96
N TYR A 29 19.56 -4.48 10.05
CA TYR A 29 20.70 -3.59 9.89
C TYR A 29 21.66 -3.71 11.06
N VAL A 30 22.95 -3.64 10.76
CA VAL A 30 24.02 -3.70 11.75
C VAL A 30 25.08 -2.63 11.48
N ASN A 31 25.60 -2.04 12.54
CA ASN A 31 26.74 -1.13 12.47
C ASN A 31 28.07 -1.87 12.68
N SER A 32 29.18 -1.14 12.63
CA SER A 32 30.51 -1.76 12.63
C SER A 32 30.96 -2.28 14.00
N SER A 33 30.41 -1.74 15.10
CA SER A 33 30.61 -2.19 16.48
C SER A 33 29.83 -3.48 16.75
N GLU A 34 28.57 -3.56 16.32
CA GLU A 34 27.77 -4.78 16.40
C GLU A 34 28.40 -5.92 15.59
N VAL A 35 28.90 -5.63 14.38
CA VAL A 35 29.64 -6.60 13.57
C VAL A 35 30.89 -7.11 14.31
N ALA A 36 31.60 -6.25 15.05
CA ALA A 36 32.76 -6.67 15.82
C ALA A 36 32.35 -7.59 16.99
N ALA A 37 31.33 -7.20 17.75
CA ALA A 37 30.81 -8.00 18.88
C ALA A 37 30.28 -9.37 18.43
N MET A 38 29.54 -9.43 17.31
CA MET A 38 29.04 -10.67 16.74
C MET A 38 30.18 -11.58 16.23
N ALA A 39 31.20 -10.99 15.60
CA ALA A 39 32.36 -11.75 15.13
C ALA A 39 33.17 -12.33 16.29
N GLU A 40 33.37 -11.55 17.36
CA GLU A 40 34.02 -12.00 18.59
C GLU A 40 33.24 -13.14 19.25
N HIS A 41 31.92 -13.01 19.37
CA HIS A 41 31.06 -14.05 19.93
C HIS A 41 31.18 -15.40 19.19
N LEU A 42 31.37 -15.35 17.87
CA LEU A 42 31.58 -16.54 17.03
C LEU A 42 33.05 -16.99 16.94
N ALA A 43 33.98 -16.29 17.60
CA ALA A 43 35.42 -16.48 17.50
C ALA A 43 35.93 -16.42 16.04
N LEU A 44 35.39 -15.49 15.24
CA LEU A 44 35.74 -15.30 13.83
C LEU A 44 36.46 -13.97 13.60
N PRO A 45 37.42 -13.90 12.66
CA PRO A 45 37.91 -12.62 12.16
C PRO A 45 36.78 -11.80 11.54
N LYS A 46 36.75 -10.48 11.79
CA LYS A 46 35.74 -9.55 11.25
C LYS A 46 35.56 -9.66 9.73
N ALA A 47 36.64 -9.83 8.98
CA ALA A 47 36.60 -10.01 7.52
C ALA A 47 35.88 -11.31 7.11
N THR A 48 36.11 -12.40 7.84
CA THR A 48 35.42 -13.68 7.63
C THR A 48 33.95 -13.55 7.97
N PHE A 49 33.62 -12.92 9.11
CA PHE A 49 32.23 -12.67 9.50
C PHE A 49 31.48 -11.86 8.44
N ALA A 50 32.07 -10.75 7.98
CA ALA A 50 31.46 -9.88 6.99
C ALA A 50 31.17 -10.61 5.67
N LYS A 51 32.12 -11.41 5.19
CA LYS A 51 31.95 -12.20 3.95
C LYS A 51 30.84 -13.26 4.07
N THR A 52 30.71 -13.87 5.24
CA THR A 52 29.79 -15.00 5.45
C THR A 52 28.38 -14.56 5.82
N TYR A 53 28.24 -13.54 6.67
CA TYR A 53 26.97 -13.23 7.35
C TYR A 53 26.37 -11.87 7.00
N LEU A 54 27.05 -11.03 6.22
CA LEU A 54 26.54 -9.70 5.87
C LEU A 54 26.10 -9.63 4.40
N ARG A 55 25.17 -8.71 4.14
CA ARG A 55 24.73 -8.25 2.83
C ARG A 55 24.58 -6.71 2.84
N SER A 56 24.56 -6.11 1.67
CA SER A 56 24.24 -4.68 1.51
C SER A 56 22.79 -4.55 1.07
N VAL A 57 22.01 -3.71 1.76
CA VAL A 57 20.61 -3.41 1.45
C VAL A 57 20.43 -1.90 1.51
N ASN A 58 19.99 -1.28 0.41
CA ASN A 58 19.79 0.17 0.30
C ASN A 58 21.01 1.01 0.74
N GLY A 59 22.23 0.51 0.45
CA GLY A 59 23.47 1.20 0.80
C GLY A 59 23.92 1.00 2.26
N ALA A 60 23.14 0.32 3.10
CA ALA A 60 23.48 0.00 4.48
C ALA A 60 23.82 -1.48 4.67
N THR A 61 24.58 -1.79 5.73
CA THR A 61 24.99 -3.16 6.04
C THR A 61 23.90 -3.87 6.85
N ALA A 62 23.53 -5.08 6.43
CA ALA A 62 22.53 -5.90 7.09
C ALA A 62 22.98 -7.36 7.22
N LEU A 63 22.37 -8.09 8.15
CA LEU A 63 22.53 -9.53 8.25
C LEU A 63 21.96 -10.22 7.00
N ARG A 64 22.64 -11.27 6.56
CA ARG A 64 22.20 -12.09 5.44
C ARG A 64 21.01 -12.96 5.84
N GLN A 65 20.13 -13.21 4.87
CA GLN A 65 19.12 -14.26 4.97
C GLN A 65 19.64 -15.58 4.36
N THR A 66 18.90 -16.66 4.50
CA THR A 66 19.15 -17.90 3.74
C THR A 66 19.08 -17.65 2.24
N ASP A 67 19.63 -18.56 1.44
CA ASP A 67 19.72 -18.38 -0.03
C ASP A 67 18.34 -18.24 -0.71
N ASP A 68 17.29 -18.81 -0.11
CA ASP A 68 15.89 -18.69 -0.53
C ASP A 68 15.17 -17.45 0.05
N ASP A 69 15.91 -16.61 0.77
CA ASP A 69 15.49 -15.38 1.46
C ASP A 69 14.40 -15.62 2.53
N SER A 70 14.21 -16.86 3.01
CA SER A 70 13.08 -17.22 3.88
C SER A 70 13.30 -16.91 5.36
N GLN A 71 14.54 -16.81 5.83
CA GLN A 71 14.85 -16.53 7.24
C GLN A 71 16.26 -15.93 7.44
N CYS A 72 16.53 -15.36 8.60
CA CYS A 72 17.85 -14.90 9.02
C CYS A 72 18.85 -16.08 9.06
N ILE A 73 20.09 -15.85 8.62
CA ILE A 73 21.15 -16.86 8.61
C ILE A 73 21.52 -17.40 10.01
N PHE A 74 21.20 -16.67 11.08
CA PHE A 74 21.44 -17.08 12.46
C PHE A 74 20.25 -17.77 13.13
N LEU A 75 19.14 -18.02 12.42
CA LEU A 75 18.03 -18.80 12.98
C LEU A 75 18.39 -20.29 12.98
N ASP A 76 18.49 -20.88 14.17
CA ASP A 76 18.66 -22.32 14.37
C ASP A 76 17.41 -22.89 15.08
N GLY A 77 16.60 -23.64 14.32
CA GLY A 77 15.27 -24.06 14.74
C GLY A 77 14.37 -22.85 15.05
N LYS A 78 14.12 -22.60 16.34
CA LYS A 78 13.32 -21.45 16.82
C LYS A 78 14.13 -20.41 17.59
N ARG A 79 15.46 -20.55 17.64
CA ARG A 79 16.33 -19.72 18.47
C ARG A 79 17.42 -19.07 17.63
N CYS A 80 17.79 -17.86 18.00
CA CYS A 80 18.96 -17.20 17.41
C CYS A 80 20.22 -17.89 17.93
N SER A 81 21.08 -18.38 17.03
CA SER A 81 22.36 -19.02 17.39
C SER A 81 23.37 -18.04 18.00
N VAL A 82 23.17 -16.74 17.83
CA VAL A 82 23.96 -15.64 18.41
C VAL A 82 23.14 -14.81 19.39
N TYR A 83 22.19 -15.41 20.12
CA TYR A 83 21.25 -14.70 21.01
C TYR A 83 21.89 -13.67 21.96
N PRO A 84 23.05 -13.94 22.60
CA PRO A 84 23.73 -12.96 23.46
C PRO A 84 24.32 -11.77 22.70
N ALA A 85 24.69 -11.96 21.43
CA ALA A 85 25.30 -10.95 20.58
C ALA A 85 24.31 -10.38 19.54
N ARG A 86 23.01 -10.43 19.82
CA ARG A 86 21.98 -9.88 18.91
C ARG A 86 22.22 -8.39 18.69
N PRO A 87 22.10 -7.89 17.46
CA PRO A 87 22.17 -6.46 17.20
C PRO A 87 20.97 -5.74 17.83
N THR A 88 21.11 -4.44 17.99
CA THR A 88 20.19 -3.51 18.63
C THR A 88 18.79 -3.60 18.02
N GLN A 89 18.67 -3.63 16.69
CA GLN A 89 17.39 -3.81 16.02
C GLN A 89 16.69 -5.11 16.44
N CYS A 90 17.43 -6.21 16.63
CA CYS A 90 16.87 -7.49 17.07
C CYS A 90 16.57 -7.54 18.59
N ARG A 91 17.27 -6.75 19.41
CA ARG A 91 17.04 -6.68 20.87
C ARG A 91 15.84 -5.81 21.21
N THR A 92 15.64 -4.72 20.47
CA THR A 92 14.55 -3.75 20.66
C THR A 92 13.20 -4.21 20.11
N TYR A 93 13.13 -5.33 19.38
CA TYR A 93 11.86 -5.86 18.87
C TYR A 93 10.96 -6.39 20.02
N PRO A 94 9.64 -6.08 20.05
CA PRO A 94 8.83 -5.36 19.06
C PRO A 94 8.53 -3.90 19.45
N PHE A 95 9.46 -3.22 20.11
CA PHE A 95 9.28 -1.83 20.54
C PHE A 95 9.88 -0.84 19.53
N TRP A 96 9.83 -1.17 18.24
CA TRP A 96 10.26 -0.24 17.20
C TRP A 96 9.25 0.91 17.09
N PRO A 97 9.70 2.16 16.90
CA PRO A 97 8.80 3.33 16.87
C PRO A 97 7.61 3.16 15.93
N GLN A 98 7.82 2.54 14.76
CA GLN A 98 6.77 2.34 13.76
C GLN A 98 5.64 1.40 14.23
N GLN A 99 5.94 0.45 15.11
CA GLN A 99 4.95 -0.48 15.69
C GLN A 99 4.16 0.17 16.84
N LEU A 100 4.62 1.33 17.29
CA LEU A 100 4.20 1.98 18.51
C LEU A 100 3.38 3.25 18.28
N ILE A 101 3.24 3.70 17.03
CA ILE A 101 2.51 4.91 16.63
C ILE A 101 1.05 4.85 17.09
N SER A 102 0.37 3.72 16.87
CA SER A 102 -1.05 3.58 17.19
C SER A 102 -1.44 2.14 17.53
N LYS A 103 -2.66 1.95 18.06
CA LYS A 103 -3.26 0.62 18.26
C LYS A 103 -3.32 -0.17 16.95
N TYR A 104 -3.55 0.50 15.83
CA TYR A 104 -3.53 -0.14 14.51
C TYR A 104 -2.15 -0.73 14.20
N ASP A 105 -1.06 0.01 14.44
CA ASP A 105 0.30 -0.46 14.18
C ASP A 105 0.68 -1.65 15.07
N TRP A 106 0.25 -1.59 16.33
CA TRP A 106 0.42 -2.70 17.27
C TRP A 106 -0.37 -3.95 16.84
N THR A 107 -1.57 -3.74 16.28
CA THR A 107 -2.40 -4.81 15.71
C THR A 107 -1.74 -5.45 14.50
N LEU A 108 -1.18 -4.64 13.59
CA LEU A 108 -0.40 -5.15 12.46
C LEU A 108 0.82 -5.94 12.92
N ALA A 109 1.58 -5.43 13.89
CA ALA A 109 2.76 -6.12 14.42
C ALA A 109 2.40 -7.49 15.04
N ALA A 110 1.20 -7.62 15.64
CA ALA A 110 0.73 -8.86 16.23
C ALA A 110 0.53 -9.99 15.21
N ASN A 111 0.28 -9.67 13.94
CA ASN A 111 0.21 -10.67 12.87
C ASN A 111 1.56 -11.37 12.65
N GLU A 112 2.66 -10.68 12.95
CA GLU A 112 4.02 -11.20 12.80
C GLU A 112 4.56 -11.82 14.09
N CYS A 113 4.02 -11.45 15.25
CA CYS A 113 4.45 -11.96 16.55
C CYS A 113 3.30 -12.36 17.48
N GLU A 114 3.19 -13.67 17.73
CA GLU A 114 2.24 -14.22 18.72
C GLU A 114 2.52 -13.79 20.18
N GLY A 115 3.68 -13.18 20.45
CA GLY A 115 4.00 -12.62 21.76
C GLY A 115 3.41 -11.24 21.99
N ILE A 116 2.93 -10.56 20.94
CA ILE A 116 2.21 -9.29 21.05
C ILE A 116 0.76 -9.59 21.42
N LEU A 117 0.31 -9.03 22.54
CA LEU A 117 -1.02 -9.23 23.09
C LEU A 117 -1.84 -7.96 22.87
N LEU A 118 -2.94 -8.09 22.12
CA LEU A 118 -3.86 -6.99 21.84
C LEU A 118 -4.77 -6.70 23.04
N ASP A 119 -5.14 -7.76 23.76
CA ASP A 119 -5.87 -7.68 25.02
C ASP A 119 -4.97 -8.21 26.13
N ALA A 120 -4.55 -7.32 27.04
CA ALA A 120 -3.74 -7.72 28.19
C ALA A 120 -4.61 -8.57 29.13
N PRO A 121 -4.25 -9.84 29.40
CA PRO A 121 -5.05 -10.72 30.24
C PRO A 121 -5.04 -10.31 31.72
N SER A 122 -4.04 -9.52 32.11
CA SER A 122 -3.91 -8.94 33.44
C SER A 122 -3.01 -7.69 33.42
N PRO A 123 -3.12 -6.79 34.41
CA PRO A 123 -2.28 -5.60 34.51
C PRO A 123 -0.77 -5.91 34.55
N GLU A 124 -0.37 -7.06 35.10
CA GLU A 124 1.04 -7.48 35.18
C GLU A 124 1.64 -7.85 33.81
N THR A 125 0.78 -8.06 32.81
CA THR A 125 1.20 -8.37 31.43
C THR A 125 1.42 -7.09 30.60
N ILE A 126 0.96 -5.94 31.10
CA ILE A 126 1.19 -4.64 30.45
C ILE A 126 2.66 -4.28 30.58
N THR A 127 3.28 -3.95 29.46
CA THR A 127 4.68 -3.50 29.44
C THR A 127 4.76 -2.10 30.05
N PRO A 128 5.66 -1.85 31.01
CA PRO A 128 5.82 -0.51 31.59
C PRO A 128 6.25 0.53 30.57
N ASP A 129 5.62 1.72 30.59
CA ASP A 129 5.90 2.82 29.65
C ASP A 129 7.39 3.21 29.65
N ALA A 130 8.05 3.22 30.82
CA ALA A 130 9.48 3.50 30.96
C ALA A 130 10.38 2.46 30.25
N HIS A 131 9.99 1.18 30.22
CA HIS A 131 10.74 0.16 29.48
C HIS A 131 10.61 0.40 27.98
N ILE A 132 9.39 0.71 27.51
CA ILE A 132 9.14 0.97 26.09
C ILE A 132 9.93 2.19 25.63
N LEU A 133 9.90 3.27 26.41
CA LEU A 133 10.63 4.51 26.12
C LEU A 133 12.14 4.23 25.99
N LYS A 134 12.72 3.47 26.92
CA LYS A 134 14.11 3.03 26.84
C LYS A 134 14.41 2.29 25.54
N GLU A 135 13.61 1.29 25.17
CA GLU A 135 13.82 0.51 23.95
C GLU A 135 13.67 1.35 22.67
N VAL A 136 12.74 2.30 22.66
CA VAL A 136 12.53 3.27 21.57
C VAL A 136 13.76 4.17 21.40
N VAL A 137 14.27 4.75 22.49
CA VAL A 137 15.47 5.61 22.47
C VAL A 137 16.67 4.81 21.96
N ILE A 138 16.88 3.61 22.49
CA ILE A 138 17.97 2.73 22.05
C ILE A 138 17.86 2.44 20.54
N HIS A 139 16.65 2.15 20.06
CA HIS A 139 16.40 1.87 18.65
C HIS A 139 16.71 3.06 17.74
N GLU A 140 16.30 4.26 18.14
CA GLU A 140 16.50 5.46 17.33
C GLU A 140 17.95 5.95 17.33
N VAL A 141 18.66 5.84 18.46
CA VAL A 141 20.12 6.10 18.49
C VAL A 141 20.87 5.13 17.58
N HIS A 142 20.44 3.87 17.50
CA HIS A 142 21.00 2.93 16.52
C HIS A 142 20.69 3.35 15.08
N ARG A 143 19.47 3.80 14.81
CA ARG A 143 19.04 4.26 13.47
C ARG A 143 19.68 5.58 13.03
N SER A 144 20.11 6.44 13.94
CA SER A 144 20.80 7.69 13.59
C SER A 144 22.18 7.46 12.97
N GLY A 145 22.69 6.23 13.03
CA GLY A 145 23.97 5.82 12.44
C GLY A 145 25.13 5.82 13.42
N GLU A 146 24.87 6.02 14.71
CA GLU A 146 25.88 5.89 15.76
C GLU A 146 26.47 4.48 15.77
N ASN A 147 27.79 4.41 15.92
CA ASN A 147 28.52 3.15 15.86
C ASN A 147 28.65 2.52 17.26
N LEU A 148 27.52 2.25 17.89
CA LEU A 148 27.38 1.73 19.25
C LEU A 148 26.61 0.41 19.26
N THR A 149 26.92 -0.49 20.19
CA THR A 149 26.11 -1.69 20.44
C THR A 149 24.90 -1.33 21.31
N TYR A 150 23.93 -2.24 21.42
CA TYR A 150 22.82 -2.06 22.36
C TYR A 150 23.31 -1.77 23.78
N ASP A 151 24.32 -2.50 24.26
CA ASP A 151 24.78 -2.37 25.65
C ASP A 151 25.48 -1.03 25.88
N ASP A 152 26.22 -0.53 24.88
CA ASP A 152 26.80 0.82 24.94
C ASP A 152 25.70 1.90 25.02
N ILE A 153 24.63 1.76 24.22
CA ILE A 153 23.53 2.73 24.23
C ILE A 153 22.73 2.60 25.53
N ASP A 154 22.52 1.39 26.03
CA ASP A 154 21.81 1.16 27.29
C ASP A 154 22.53 1.81 28.48
N GLU A 155 23.86 1.67 28.54
CA GLU A 155 24.67 2.35 29.56
C GLU A 155 24.47 3.88 29.48
N LEU A 156 24.58 4.45 28.28
CA LEU A 156 24.35 5.88 28.07
C LEU A 156 22.92 6.31 28.47
N VAL A 157 21.91 5.55 28.08
CA VAL A 157 20.49 5.83 28.41
C VAL A 157 20.24 5.74 29.91
N SER A 158 20.92 4.84 30.61
CA SER A 158 20.80 4.70 32.07
C SER A 158 21.35 5.89 32.86
N GLU A 159 22.23 6.69 32.24
CA GLU A 159 22.79 7.92 32.79
C GLU A 159 21.96 9.17 32.43
N LEU A 160 20.96 9.06 31.56
CA LEU A 160 20.14 10.19 31.15
C LEU A 160 19.14 10.59 32.24
N GLU A 161 19.03 11.89 32.46
CA GLU A 161 17.95 12.47 33.25
C GLU A 161 16.59 12.16 32.60
N PRO A 162 15.54 11.83 33.38
CA PRO A 162 14.21 11.50 32.85
C PRO A 162 13.64 12.55 31.88
N GLU A 163 13.92 13.83 32.12
CA GLU A 163 13.45 14.94 31.28
C GLU A 163 14.00 14.88 29.84
N MET A 164 15.20 14.32 29.64
CA MET A 164 15.76 14.14 28.30
C MET A 164 15.07 13.00 27.54
N LEU A 165 14.64 11.95 28.24
CA LEU A 165 13.86 10.86 27.65
C LEU A 165 12.46 11.32 27.25
N ASP A 166 11.84 12.16 28.08
CA ASP A 166 10.54 12.77 27.76
C ASP A 166 10.65 13.66 26.51
N ALA A 167 11.69 14.51 26.42
CA ALA A 167 11.92 15.34 25.23
C ALA A 167 12.17 14.50 23.96
N PHE A 168 12.87 13.37 24.09
CA PHE A 168 13.07 12.43 22.98
C PHE A 168 11.75 11.82 22.51
N GLN A 169 10.88 11.42 23.44
CA GLN A 169 9.55 10.89 23.12
C GLN A 169 8.71 11.93 22.37
N GLU A 170 8.73 13.19 22.81
CA GLU A 170 8.02 14.28 22.12
C GLU A 170 8.50 14.47 20.68
N GLU A 171 9.81 14.34 20.42
CA GLU A 171 10.36 14.41 19.06
C GLU A 171 9.89 13.24 18.19
N VAL A 172 9.88 12.01 18.72
CA VAL A 172 9.39 10.83 18.00
C VAL A 172 7.89 10.93 17.71
N ASP A 173 7.09 11.35 18.69
CA ASP A 173 5.64 11.55 18.54
C ASP A 173 5.32 12.69 17.55
N ALA A 174 6.20 13.69 17.42
CA ALA A 174 6.05 14.73 16.42
C ALA A 174 6.30 14.22 14.98
N LYS A 175 7.16 13.22 14.81
CA LYS A 175 7.50 12.63 13.49
C LYS A 175 6.49 11.59 13.02
N TYR A 176 5.81 10.92 13.93
CA TYR A 176 4.94 9.80 13.60
C TYR A 176 3.59 9.93 14.29
N GLN A 177 2.61 10.43 13.56
CA GLN A 177 1.27 10.63 14.07
C GLN A 177 0.24 9.88 13.24
N ARG A 178 -0.69 9.24 13.95
CA ARG A 178 -1.90 8.69 13.36
C ARG A 178 -3.11 9.10 14.15
N THR A 179 -4.13 9.56 13.41
CA THR A 179 -5.40 9.97 14.00
C THR A 179 -6.50 9.10 13.42
N ILE A 180 -7.11 8.27 14.26
CA ILE A 180 -8.29 7.48 13.88
C ILE A 180 -9.49 8.44 13.81
N LEU A 181 -10.07 8.59 12.63
CA LEU A 181 -11.25 9.41 12.40
C LEU A 181 -12.55 8.64 12.60
N HIS A 182 -12.51 7.33 12.34
CA HIS A 182 -13.64 6.43 12.46
C HIS A 182 -13.16 4.99 12.57
N GLU A 183 -13.81 4.22 13.44
CA GLU A 183 -13.61 2.77 13.61
C GLU A 183 -14.97 2.18 13.97
N ASP A 184 -15.42 1.17 13.23
CA ASP A 184 -16.56 0.30 13.57
C ASP A 184 -16.21 -1.16 13.27
N ASP A 185 -17.18 -2.07 13.27
CA ASP A 185 -16.92 -3.50 13.05
C ASP A 185 -16.51 -3.83 11.60
N GLU A 186 -16.73 -2.92 10.64
CA GLU A 186 -16.46 -3.13 9.21
C GLU A 186 -15.22 -2.38 8.73
N ILE A 187 -15.10 -1.09 9.10
CA ILE A 187 -14.09 -0.18 8.52
C ILE A 187 -13.32 0.63 9.56
N LEU A 188 -12.09 0.98 9.19
CA LEU A 188 -11.22 1.92 9.89
C LEU A 188 -10.81 3.04 8.92
N VAL A 189 -10.96 4.29 9.34
CA VAL A 189 -10.47 5.47 8.61
C VAL A 189 -9.49 6.23 9.49
N MET A 190 -8.29 6.51 8.96
CA MET A 190 -7.27 7.25 9.70
C MET A 190 -6.51 8.24 8.84
N ASP A 191 -6.00 9.28 9.49
CA ASP A 191 -4.99 10.17 8.94
C ASP A 191 -3.61 9.74 9.43
N SER A 192 -2.62 9.78 8.53
CA SER A 192 -1.22 9.46 8.79
C SER A 192 -0.34 10.66 8.44
N PHE A 193 0.44 11.11 9.41
CA PHE A 193 1.50 12.12 9.25
C PHE A 193 2.81 11.47 9.68
N LEU A 194 3.57 10.99 8.71
CA LEU A 194 4.79 10.22 8.93
C LEU A 194 5.96 10.95 8.29
N ASP A 195 7.01 11.19 9.06
CA ASP A 195 8.20 11.92 8.59
C ASP A 195 8.78 11.32 7.30
N GLY A 196 9.11 12.20 6.36
CA GLY A 196 9.60 11.83 5.02
C GLY A 196 8.54 11.28 4.05
N LEU A 197 7.28 11.17 4.45
CA LEU A 197 6.17 10.73 3.60
C LEU A 197 5.09 11.82 3.50
N PRO A 198 4.40 11.95 2.35
CA PRO A 198 3.28 12.87 2.25
C PRO A 198 2.16 12.43 3.21
N PRO A 199 1.48 13.37 3.89
CA PRO A 199 0.32 13.04 4.71
C PRO A 199 -0.78 12.36 3.90
N THR A 200 -1.41 11.33 4.46
CA THR A 200 -2.51 10.61 3.79
C THR A 200 -3.67 10.32 4.73
N ARG A 201 -4.85 10.20 4.14
CA ARG A 201 -6.02 9.57 4.76
C ARG A 201 -6.27 8.24 4.09
N SER A 202 -6.35 7.17 4.88
CA SER A 202 -6.57 5.83 4.38
C SER A 202 -7.83 5.20 4.98
N LEU A 203 -8.45 4.30 4.22
CA LEU A 203 -9.54 3.44 4.65
C LEU A 203 -9.08 1.98 4.57
N HIS A 204 -9.39 1.21 5.61
CA HIS A 204 -9.09 -0.20 5.73
C HIS A 204 -10.33 -0.98 6.14
N PHE A 205 -10.42 -2.26 5.75
CA PHE A 205 -11.35 -3.20 6.40
C PHE A 205 -10.73 -3.70 7.70
N VAL A 206 -11.54 -3.81 8.75
CA VAL A 206 -11.06 -4.23 10.09
C VAL A 206 -10.53 -5.67 10.10
N ASP A 207 -11.06 -6.53 9.23
CA ASP A 207 -10.59 -7.92 9.10
C ASP A 207 -9.28 -8.07 8.32
N ARG A 208 -8.82 -7.02 7.64
CA ARG A 208 -7.68 -7.00 6.71
C ARG A 208 -6.96 -5.65 6.75
N LEU A 209 -6.55 -5.24 7.96
CA LEU A 209 -5.93 -3.94 8.23
C LEU A 209 -4.68 -3.66 7.38
N GLU A 210 -3.96 -4.69 6.96
CA GLU A 210 -2.77 -4.60 6.10
C GLU A 210 -3.08 -4.15 4.66
N LEU A 211 -4.35 -4.20 4.25
CA LEU A 211 -4.79 -3.83 2.90
C LEU A 211 -5.48 -2.45 2.93
N VAL A 212 -4.78 -1.45 2.40
CA VAL A 212 -5.34 -0.13 2.12
C VAL A 212 -6.40 -0.25 1.02
N GLN A 213 -7.67 0.04 1.34
CA GLN A 213 -8.79 -0.02 0.41
C GLN A 213 -8.96 1.28 -0.39
N SER A 214 -8.62 2.41 0.22
CA SER A 214 -8.63 3.72 -0.42
C SER A 214 -7.66 4.63 0.29
N GLU A 215 -6.96 5.48 -0.46
CA GLU A 215 -6.00 6.44 0.08
C GLU A 215 -6.08 7.75 -0.68
N ILE A 216 -6.11 8.86 0.06
CA ILE A 216 -6.08 10.22 -0.49
C ILE A 216 -4.99 11.03 0.21
N LEU A 217 -4.35 11.94 -0.54
CA LEU A 217 -3.35 12.85 0.02
C LEU A 217 -4.02 13.90 0.91
N LEU A 218 -3.31 14.34 1.94
CA LEU A 218 -3.67 15.47 2.79
C LEU A 218 -2.62 16.58 2.65
N ASN A 219 -3.02 17.81 3.00
CA ASN A 219 -2.08 18.89 3.32
C ASN A 219 -1.61 18.75 4.78
N GLU A 220 -0.58 19.49 5.15
CA GLU A 220 -0.04 19.51 6.52
C GLU A 220 -1.08 19.90 7.59
N ASP A 221 -2.13 20.65 7.21
CA ASP A 221 -3.22 21.02 8.11
C ASP A 221 -4.32 19.94 8.23
N GLY A 222 -4.14 18.78 7.58
CA GLY A 222 -5.10 17.68 7.55
C GLY A 222 -6.27 17.88 6.58
N SER A 223 -6.31 18.97 5.81
CA SER A 223 -7.28 19.14 4.74
C SER A 223 -6.95 18.23 3.54
N ILE A 224 -7.98 17.76 2.83
CA ILE A 224 -7.78 16.88 1.67
C ILE A 224 -7.03 17.63 0.55
N ASN A 225 -5.99 17.00 0.01
CA ASN A 225 -5.28 17.44 -1.17
C ASN A 225 -5.81 16.71 -2.41
N ASP A 226 -6.67 17.40 -3.18
CA ASP A 226 -7.26 16.88 -4.40
C ASP A 226 -6.48 17.21 -5.69
N ALA A 227 -5.24 17.70 -5.53
CA ALA A 227 -4.36 18.05 -6.66
C ALA A 227 -3.55 16.86 -7.19
N ALA A 228 -3.53 15.73 -6.50
CA ALA A 228 -2.87 14.51 -6.94
C ALA A 228 -3.51 13.26 -6.35
N LEU A 229 -3.28 12.12 -6.99
CA LEU A 229 -3.67 10.80 -6.50
C LEU A 229 -2.53 10.20 -5.68
N ALA A 230 -2.85 9.52 -4.57
CA ALA A 230 -1.86 8.82 -3.76
C ALA A 230 -1.39 7.53 -4.47
N LEU A 231 -2.35 6.69 -4.86
CA LEU A 231 -2.10 5.35 -5.38
C LEU A 231 -1.65 5.33 -6.85
N ASP A 232 -0.59 4.59 -7.14
CA ASP A 232 -0.06 4.44 -8.51
C ASP A 232 -1.06 3.78 -9.46
N VAL A 233 -1.91 2.87 -8.97
CA VAL A 233 -2.96 2.26 -9.78
C VAL A 233 -3.99 3.29 -10.25
N HIS A 234 -4.43 4.21 -9.40
CA HIS A 234 -5.37 5.27 -9.79
C HIS A 234 -4.73 6.20 -10.82
N LYS A 235 -3.44 6.54 -10.66
CA LYS A 235 -2.67 7.31 -11.65
C LYS A 235 -2.61 6.56 -12.99
N GLY A 236 -2.31 5.25 -12.95
CA GLY A 236 -2.22 4.39 -14.12
C GLY A 236 -3.56 4.25 -14.85
N LEU A 237 -4.66 4.04 -14.13
CA LEU A 237 -6.01 3.97 -14.71
C LEU A 237 -6.35 5.23 -15.50
N CYS A 238 -5.96 6.42 -15.03
CA CYS A 238 -6.17 7.67 -15.77
C CYS A 238 -5.58 7.67 -17.19
N VAL A 239 -4.54 6.88 -17.48
CA VAL A 239 -3.95 6.76 -18.83
C VAL A 239 -4.98 6.26 -19.85
N GLY A 240 -6.01 5.53 -19.40
CA GLY A 240 -7.11 5.05 -20.25
C GLY A 240 -7.87 6.17 -20.97
N LEU A 241 -7.90 7.38 -20.41
CA LEU A 241 -8.50 8.55 -21.05
C LEU A 241 -7.77 8.97 -22.33
N ALA A 242 -6.45 8.73 -22.40
CA ALA A 242 -5.66 9.07 -23.57
C ALA A 242 -5.91 8.09 -24.75
N LEU A 243 -6.60 6.97 -24.50
CA LEU A 243 -7.05 6.01 -25.52
C LEU A 243 -8.42 6.35 -26.11
N LEU A 244 -9.10 7.36 -25.57
CA LEU A 244 -10.38 7.87 -26.10
C LEU A 244 -10.12 8.94 -27.16
N PRO A 245 -11.04 9.15 -28.12
CA PRO A 245 -10.96 10.27 -29.05
C PRO A 245 -10.91 11.61 -28.30
N THR A 246 -9.95 12.46 -28.62
CA THR A 246 -9.75 13.75 -27.94
C THR A 246 -10.96 14.67 -28.13
N GLU A 247 -11.65 14.58 -29.28
CA GLU A 247 -12.86 15.33 -29.56
C GLU A 247 -14.05 14.91 -28.66
N ARG A 248 -13.93 13.85 -27.87
CA ARG A 248 -14.97 13.40 -26.93
C ARG A 248 -14.67 13.69 -25.46
N LEU A 249 -13.49 14.21 -25.12
CA LEU A 249 -13.12 14.38 -23.70
C LEU A 249 -14.00 15.40 -22.94
N HIS A 250 -14.76 16.23 -23.64
CA HIS A 250 -15.74 17.16 -23.07
C HIS A 250 -17.17 16.58 -22.98
N ASN A 251 -17.40 15.35 -23.44
CA ASN A 251 -18.67 14.64 -23.36
C ASN A 251 -18.44 13.14 -23.19
N LEU A 252 -18.42 12.68 -21.93
CA LEU A 252 -18.06 11.31 -21.58
C LEU A 252 -19.10 10.69 -20.65
N ARG A 253 -19.38 9.41 -20.86
CA ARG A 253 -20.10 8.56 -19.92
C ARG A 253 -19.16 7.51 -19.37
N ILE A 254 -18.93 7.52 -18.06
CA ILE A 254 -17.88 6.71 -17.42
C ILE A 254 -18.51 5.79 -16.37
N GLY A 255 -18.24 4.48 -16.45
CA GLY A 255 -18.55 3.53 -15.39
C GLY A 255 -17.29 3.18 -14.59
N LEU A 256 -17.31 3.33 -13.27
CA LEU A 256 -16.20 3.02 -12.37
C LEU A 256 -16.62 1.90 -11.41
N LEU A 257 -16.19 0.67 -11.70
CA LEU A 257 -16.49 -0.51 -10.88
C LEU A 257 -15.41 -0.70 -9.83
N GLY A 258 -15.82 -0.88 -8.57
CA GLY A 258 -14.91 -0.89 -7.42
C GLY A 258 -14.52 0.52 -7.02
N ALA A 259 -15.52 1.40 -6.84
CA ALA A 259 -15.26 2.79 -6.53
C ALA A 259 -14.60 3.00 -5.15
N GLY A 260 -14.73 2.05 -4.22
CA GLY A 260 -14.23 2.17 -2.86
C GLY A 260 -14.76 3.42 -2.17
N ALA A 261 -13.88 4.16 -1.50
CA ALA A 261 -14.23 5.45 -0.89
C ALA A 261 -14.37 6.58 -1.93
N GLY A 262 -14.27 6.29 -3.22
CA GLY A 262 -14.53 7.23 -4.31
C GLY A 262 -13.39 8.20 -4.62
N VAL A 263 -12.14 7.86 -4.28
CA VAL A 263 -10.97 8.72 -4.54
C VAL A 263 -10.81 9.01 -6.04
N LEU A 264 -10.78 7.98 -6.89
CA LEU A 264 -10.67 8.15 -8.34
C LEU A 264 -11.89 8.89 -8.94
N PRO A 265 -13.16 8.52 -8.66
CA PRO A 265 -14.31 9.30 -9.11
C PRO A 265 -14.25 10.78 -8.70
N THR A 266 -13.86 11.08 -7.47
CA THR A 266 -13.75 12.46 -6.95
C THR A 266 -12.68 13.25 -7.70
N PHE A 267 -11.52 12.64 -7.93
CA PHE A 267 -10.43 13.25 -8.71
C PHE A 267 -10.87 13.54 -10.15
N LEU A 268 -11.52 12.57 -10.81
CA LEU A 268 -12.04 12.74 -12.16
C LEU A 268 -13.12 13.83 -12.24
N GLN A 269 -14.07 13.86 -11.30
CA GLN A 269 -15.13 14.90 -11.25
C GLN A 269 -14.55 16.31 -11.24
N ARG A 270 -13.47 16.51 -10.50
CA ARG A 270 -12.84 17.82 -10.30
C ARG A 270 -12.02 18.26 -11.50
N HIS A 271 -11.37 17.32 -12.17
CA HIS A 271 -10.39 17.62 -13.22
C HIS A 271 -10.90 17.38 -14.65
N LEU A 272 -11.97 16.61 -14.84
CA LEU A 272 -12.67 16.53 -16.13
C LEU A 272 -13.61 17.73 -16.30
N ARG A 273 -13.56 18.36 -17.47
CA ARG A 273 -14.41 19.50 -17.86
C ARG A 273 -15.44 19.06 -18.90
N GLY A 274 -16.48 19.86 -19.08
CA GLY A 274 -17.57 19.56 -20.01
C GLY A 274 -18.65 18.63 -19.41
N GLU A 275 -19.48 18.08 -20.29
CA GLU A 275 -20.61 17.20 -20.00
C GLU A 275 -20.15 15.77 -19.72
N VAL A 276 -19.49 15.57 -18.58
CA VAL A 276 -19.07 14.24 -18.14
C VAL A 276 -20.05 13.72 -17.09
N LEU A 277 -20.60 12.53 -17.35
CA LEU A 277 -21.45 11.76 -16.46
C LEU A 277 -20.70 10.51 -16.00
N MET A 278 -20.71 10.27 -14.69
CA MET A 278 -19.98 9.16 -14.08
C MET A 278 -20.87 8.38 -13.13
N ASP A 279 -20.71 7.07 -13.17
CA ASP A 279 -21.29 6.15 -12.22
C ASP A 279 -20.16 5.50 -11.39
N ALA A 280 -20.13 5.81 -10.10
CA ALA A 280 -19.27 5.10 -9.14
C ALA A 280 -20.05 3.94 -8.54
N VAL A 281 -19.55 2.72 -8.74
CA VAL A 281 -20.24 1.47 -8.39
C VAL A 281 -19.41 0.70 -7.38
N ASP A 282 -20.02 0.37 -6.25
CA ASP A 282 -19.40 -0.45 -5.21
C ASP A 282 -20.48 -1.32 -4.53
N PRO A 283 -20.23 -2.60 -4.25
CA PRO A 283 -21.20 -3.43 -3.55
C PRO A 283 -21.33 -3.07 -2.06
N SER A 284 -20.35 -2.37 -1.47
CA SER A 284 -20.35 -2.00 -0.06
C SER A 284 -20.94 -0.62 0.17
N ARG A 285 -22.09 -0.58 0.84
CA ARG A 285 -22.68 0.66 1.33
C ARG A 285 -21.75 1.40 2.29
N ALA A 286 -20.99 0.66 3.11
CA ALA A 286 -20.05 1.24 4.06
C ALA A 286 -18.94 2.01 3.34
N MET A 287 -18.41 1.47 2.24
CA MET A 287 -17.40 2.14 1.40
C MET A 287 -17.92 3.46 0.82
N LEU A 288 -19.09 3.45 0.18
CA LEU A 288 -19.69 4.67 -0.40
C LEU A 288 -20.07 5.70 0.67
N SER A 289 -20.52 5.25 1.84
CA SER A 289 -20.87 6.13 2.95
C SER A 289 -19.63 6.75 3.58
N ALA A 290 -18.56 5.97 3.75
CA ALA A 290 -17.28 6.46 4.22
C ALA A 290 -16.65 7.44 3.23
N GLY A 291 -16.77 7.17 1.92
CA GLY A 291 -16.36 8.08 0.87
C GLY A 291 -17.00 9.46 1.01
N GLN A 292 -18.32 9.50 1.20
CA GLN A 292 -19.07 10.75 1.39
C GLN A 292 -18.66 11.50 2.66
N ARG A 293 -18.40 10.76 3.75
CA ARG A 293 -18.11 11.36 5.06
C ARG A 293 -16.65 11.81 5.20
N PHE A 294 -15.70 11.09 4.60
CA PHE A 294 -14.27 11.25 4.90
C PHE A 294 -13.39 11.53 3.68
N PHE A 295 -13.85 11.29 2.45
CA PHE A 295 -13.03 11.38 1.22
C PHE A 295 -13.56 12.38 0.17
N HIS A 296 -14.49 13.26 0.56
CA HIS A 296 -15.11 14.24 -0.36
C HIS A 296 -15.82 13.61 -1.59
N LEU A 297 -16.28 12.36 -1.48
CA LEU A 297 -17.14 11.78 -2.50
C LEU A 297 -18.52 12.46 -2.48
N ILE A 298 -18.74 13.45 -3.34
CA ILE A 298 -19.96 14.25 -3.33
C ILE A 298 -20.77 13.93 -4.60
N PRO A 299 -21.91 13.22 -4.48
CA PRO A 299 -22.83 13.02 -5.58
C PRO A 299 -23.24 14.36 -6.21
N SER A 300 -23.39 14.38 -7.52
CA SER A 300 -23.77 15.57 -8.27
C SER A 300 -24.60 15.20 -9.50
N ASP A 301 -25.00 16.19 -10.28
CA ASP A 301 -25.53 15.98 -11.64
C ASP A 301 -24.55 15.24 -12.57
N ARG A 302 -23.26 15.25 -12.23
CA ARG A 302 -22.17 14.59 -12.98
C ARG A 302 -21.68 13.27 -12.36
N LEU A 303 -21.99 12.98 -11.10
CA LEU A 303 -21.53 11.77 -10.40
C LEU A 303 -22.67 11.11 -9.63
N SER A 304 -23.03 9.91 -10.06
CA SER A 304 -24.01 9.05 -9.38
C SER A 304 -23.31 7.91 -8.64
N LEU A 305 -23.80 7.56 -7.46
CA LEU A 305 -23.30 6.44 -6.66
C LEU A 305 -24.28 5.27 -6.73
N HIS A 306 -23.75 4.06 -6.91
CA HIS A 306 -24.55 2.84 -7.04
C HIS A 306 -24.05 1.76 -6.08
N GLU A 307 -24.87 1.42 -5.09
CA GLU A 307 -24.67 0.21 -4.29
C GLU A 307 -25.08 -1.01 -5.11
N ALA A 308 -24.13 -1.64 -5.79
CA ALA A 308 -24.39 -2.79 -6.66
C ALA A 308 -23.13 -3.61 -6.94
N MET A 309 -23.34 -4.89 -7.25
CA MET A 309 -22.31 -5.70 -7.90
C MET A 309 -21.98 -5.13 -9.28
N GLY A 310 -20.68 -5.07 -9.61
CA GLY A 310 -20.21 -4.50 -10.87
C GLY A 310 -20.78 -5.22 -12.10
N GLU A 311 -20.85 -6.55 -12.05
CA GLU A 311 -21.43 -7.39 -13.11
C GLU A 311 -22.91 -7.07 -13.32
N ALA A 312 -23.67 -6.92 -12.22
CA ALA A 312 -25.07 -6.55 -12.28
C ALA A 312 -25.28 -5.12 -12.78
N TYR A 313 -24.34 -4.20 -12.51
CA TYR A 313 -24.32 -2.87 -13.10
C TYR A 313 -24.09 -2.94 -14.61
N VAL A 314 -23.08 -3.68 -15.10
CA VAL A 314 -22.80 -3.76 -16.54
C VAL A 314 -23.96 -4.43 -17.28
N ALA A 315 -24.52 -5.52 -16.74
CA ALA A 315 -25.61 -6.26 -17.37
C ALA A 315 -26.89 -5.40 -17.60
N ARG A 316 -27.18 -4.44 -16.70
CA ARG A 316 -28.35 -3.55 -16.84
C ARG A 316 -28.12 -2.35 -17.77
N GLN A 317 -26.88 -2.06 -18.14
CA GLN A 317 -26.60 -0.90 -18.98
C GLN A 317 -27.07 -1.14 -20.43
N PRO A 318 -27.62 -0.12 -21.11
CA PRO A 318 -27.92 -0.21 -22.54
C PRO A 318 -26.66 -0.39 -23.38
N ASP A 319 -26.84 -0.88 -24.61
CA ASP A 319 -25.76 -0.97 -25.60
C ASP A 319 -25.20 0.43 -25.91
N ALA A 320 -23.87 0.53 -26.04
CA ALA A 320 -23.16 1.77 -26.34
C ALA A 320 -23.50 2.97 -25.41
N SER A 321 -23.80 2.68 -24.15
CA SER A 321 -24.13 3.66 -23.12
C SER A 321 -22.92 4.29 -22.44
N LEU A 322 -21.75 3.67 -22.50
CA LEU A 322 -20.51 4.14 -21.86
C LEU A 322 -19.42 4.42 -22.90
N ASP A 323 -18.61 5.43 -22.65
CA ASP A 323 -17.40 5.73 -23.42
C ASP A 323 -16.16 5.13 -22.76
N TRP A 324 -16.15 5.04 -21.43
CA TRP A 324 -15.06 4.46 -20.67
C TRP A 324 -15.58 3.61 -19.51
N LEU A 325 -15.08 2.38 -19.41
CA LEU A 325 -15.36 1.47 -18.30
C LEU A 325 -14.07 1.18 -17.54
N VAL A 326 -14.09 1.40 -16.23
CA VAL A 326 -12.97 1.13 -15.33
C VAL A 326 -13.33 -0.02 -14.42
N LEU A 327 -12.43 -0.99 -14.31
CA LEU A 327 -12.54 -2.14 -13.43
C LEU A 327 -11.39 -2.11 -12.42
N ASP A 328 -11.69 -1.60 -11.22
CA ASP A 328 -10.77 -1.51 -10.08
C ASP A 328 -11.31 -2.29 -8.88
N VAL A 329 -11.56 -3.59 -9.09
CA VAL A 329 -12.19 -4.46 -8.09
C VAL A 329 -11.16 -5.44 -7.53
N GLU A 330 -11.02 -5.46 -6.21
CA GLU A 330 -10.36 -6.53 -5.44
C GLU A 330 -11.29 -6.93 -4.29
N ASP A 331 -11.66 -8.21 -4.21
CA ASP A 331 -12.57 -8.71 -3.15
C ASP A 331 -11.82 -9.43 -2.01
N GLY A 332 -10.51 -9.65 -2.19
CA GLY A 332 -9.63 -10.34 -1.26
C GLY A 332 -9.87 -11.84 -1.13
N ASN A 333 -10.67 -12.45 -2.02
CA ASN A 333 -11.02 -13.88 -1.98
C ASN A 333 -10.22 -14.73 -2.98
N ALA A 334 -9.33 -14.13 -3.75
CA ALA A 334 -8.59 -14.81 -4.81
C ALA A 334 -7.73 -15.97 -4.27
N ALA A 335 -7.79 -17.11 -4.96
CA ALA A 335 -6.91 -18.24 -4.67
C ALA A 335 -5.45 -17.87 -4.97
N PRO A 336 -4.44 -18.55 -4.37
CA PRO A 336 -3.03 -18.21 -4.54
C PRO A 336 -2.52 -18.19 -6.00
N THR A 337 -3.19 -18.93 -6.88
CA THR A 337 -2.87 -19.08 -8.31
C THR A 337 -3.71 -18.17 -9.22
N GLU A 338 -4.69 -17.46 -8.67
CA GLU A 338 -5.60 -16.60 -9.40
C GLU A 338 -5.16 -15.14 -9.34
N LEU A 339 -5.61 -14.34 -10.30
CA LEU A 339 -5.50 -12.90 -10.21
C LEU A 339 -6.22 -12.43 -8.94
N ARG A 340 -5.57 -11.56 -8.18
CA ARG A 340 -6.17 -10.89 -7.02
C ARG A 340 -7.16 -9.81 -7.44
N ALA A 341 -6.84 -9.14 -8.55
CA ALA A 341 -7.72 -8.19 -9.20
C ALA A 341 -7.58 -8.34 -10.73
N PRO A 342 -8.69 -8.30 -11.48
CA PRO A 342 -10.06 -8.38 -10.97
C PRO A 342 -10.44 -9.82 -10.54
N PRO A 343 -11.51 -10.03 -9.76
CA PRO A 343 -11.99 -11.37 -9.40
C PRO A 343 -12.39 -12.21 -10.61
N ALA A 344 -12.37 -13.54 -10.47
CA ALA A 344 -12.65 -14.48 -11.57
C ALA A 344 -14.02 -14.27 -12.24
N SER A 345 -15.03 -13.76 -11.52
CA SER A 345 -16.35 -13.43 -12.08
C SER A 345 -16.29 -12.37 -13.19
N PHE A 346 -15.35 -11.43 -13.08
CA PHE A 346 -15.08 -10.40 -14.09
C PHE A 346 -14.20 -10.91 -15.24
N LEU A 347 -13.70 -12.14 -15.19
CA LEU A 347 -12.79 -12.72 -16.19
C LEU A 347 -13.48 -13.78 -17.06
N THR A 348 -14.81 -13.74 -17.12
CA THR A 348 -15.58 -14.67 -17.95
C THR A 348 -15.78 -14.13 -19.38
N PRO A 349 -15.89 -15.01 -20.40
CA PRO A 349 -16.24 -14.58 -21.75
C PRO A 349 -17.58 -13.82 -21.81
N ALA A 350 -18.54 -14.21 -20.97
CA ALA A 350 -19.83 -13.54 -20.87
C ALA A 350 -19.67 -12.09 -20.37
N PHE A 351 -18.90 -11.88 -19.30
CA PHE A 351 -18.64 -10.53 -18.80
C PHE A 351 -17.90 -9.67 -19.83
N MET A 352 -16.90 -10.21 -20.55
CA MET A 352 -16.22 -9.42 -21.60
C MET A 352 -17.12 -9.04 -22.76
N ALA A 353 -18.05 -9.92 -23.15
CA ALA A 353 -19.06 -9.61 -24.14
C ALA A 353 -19.95 -8.45 -23.67
N ASP A 354 -20.39 -8.48 -22.40
CA ASP A 354 -21.18 -7.40 -21.81
C ASP A 354 -20.39 -6.09 -21.67
N ALA A 355 -19.15 -6.14 -21.19
CA ALA A 355 -18.27 -4.97 -21.11
C ALA A 355 -18.05 -4.31 -22.48
N SER A 356 -17.86 -5.10 -23.54
CA SER A 356 -17.75 -4.58 -24.90
C SER A 356 -19.08 -4.06 -25.47
N ARG A 357 -20.21 -4.68 -25.11
CA ARG A 357 -21.56 -4.27 -25.53
C ARG A 357 -21.93 -2.89 -25.00
N VAL A 358 -21.65 -2.62 -23.73
CA VAL A 358 -22.00 -1.33 -23.10
C VAL A 358 -21.11 -0.18 -23.60
N LEU A 359 -19.91 -0.48 -24.10
CA LEU A 359 -18.99 0.52 -24.64
C LEU A 359 -19.38 0.98 -26.05
N THR A 360 -19.25 2.28 -26.32
CA THR A 360 -19.39 2.87 -27.67
C THR A 360 -18.33 2.33 -28.62
N GLY A 361 -18.51 2.52 -29.93
CA GLY A 361 -17.56 2.04 -30.95
C GLY A 361 -16.13 2.57 -30.82
N ASP A 362 -15.94 3.73 -30.18
CA ASP A 362 -14.63 4.30 -29.86
C ASP A 362 -14.26 4.17 -28.37
N GLY A 363 -15.06 3.42 -27.59
CA GLY A 363 -14.89 3.28 -26.16
C GLY A 363 -13.75 2.33 -25.77
N SER A 364 -13.35 2.41 -24.50
CA SER A 364 -12.29 1.60 -23.93
C SER A 364 -12.62 1.04 -22.55
N LEU A 365 -11.99 -0.07 -22.21
CA LEU A 365 -11.98 -0.71 -20.91
C LEU A 365 -10.59 -0.54 -20.28
N ALA A 366 -10.53 -0.18 -19.01
CA ALA A 366 -9.30 -0.16 -18.20
C ALA A 366 -9.46 -1.09 -17.00
N ILE A 367 -8.47 -1.95 -16.75
CA ILE A 367 -8.52 -3.01 -15.73
C ILE A 367 -7.30 -2.91 -14.85
N ASN A 368 -7.49 -2.75 -13.54
CA ASN A 368 -6.43 -2.99 -12.56
C ASN A 368 -6.16 -4.50 -12.48
N VAL A 369 -4.91 -4.89 -12.70
CA VAL A 369 -4.46 -6.29 -12.68
C VAL A 369 -3.47 -6.49 -11.56
N ILE A 370 -3.89 -7.17 -10.50
CA ILE A 370 -3.02 -7.59 -9.39
C ILE A 370 -2.74 -9.08 -9.55
N PHE A 371 -1.46 -9.40 -9.73
CA PHE A 371 -0.98 -10.76 -10.02
C PHE A 371 -1.14 -11.74 -8.83
N PRO A 372 -1.09 -13.06 -9.08
CA PRO A 372 -1.24 -14.07 -8.04
C PRO A 372 -0.16 -13.98 -6.95
N LYS A 373 -0.48 -14.40 -5.72
CA LYS A 373 0.45 -14.37 -4.57
C LYS A 373 1.57 -15.41 -4.70
N ALA A 374 1.25 -16.62 -5.15
CA ALA A 374 2.29 -17.58 -5.52
C ALA A 374 2.99 -17.00 -6.74
N SER A 375 4.34 -16.92 -6.72
CA SER A 375 5.20 -16.32 -7.76
C SER A 375 4.67 -16.59 -9.17
N GLY A 376 3.74 -15.74 -9.59
CA GLY A 376 2.90 -15.98 -10.75
C GLY A 376 3.62 -15.39 -11.93
N ASP A 377 3.67 -16.13 -13.02
CA ASP A 377 4.19 -15.59 -14.26
C ASP A 377 3.26 -14.46 -14.73
N ALA A 378 3.73 -13.22 -14.58
CA ALA A 378 3.00 -12.04 -15.00
C ALA A 378 2.68 -12.10 -16.50
N ASP A 379 3.59 -12.67 -17.30
CA ASP A 379 3.37 -12.80 -18.74
C ASP A 379 2.26 -13.82 -19.05
N ALA A 380 2.18 -14.93 -18.31
CA ALA A 380 1.08 -15.90 -18.46
C ALA A 380 -0.28 -15.27 -18.10
N SER A 381 -0.33 -14.46 -17.05
CA SER A 381 -1.56 -13.76 -16.64
C SER A 381 -1.99 -12.73 -17.69
N LEU A 382 -1.04 -11.97 -18.24
CA LEU A 382 -1.30 -11.00 -19.30
C LEU A 382 -1.73 -11.67 -20.61
N GLU A 383 -1.15 -12.83 -20.95
CA GLU A 383 -1.53 -13.60 -22.14
C GLU A 383 -2.95 -14.16 -22.03
N MET A 384 -3.34 -14.66 -20.85
CA MET A 384 -4.72 -15.06 -20.57
C MET A 384 -5.69 -13.89 -20.80
N LEU A 385 -5.39 -12.71 -20.26
CA LEU A 385 -6.20 -11.50 -20.46
C LEU A 385 -6.27 -11.11 -21.94
N ARG A 386 -5.14 -11.18 -22.67
CA ARG A 386 -5.09 -10.89 -24.10
C ARG A 386 -6.04 -11.81 -24.87
N VAL A 387 -5.99 -13.13 -24.63
CA VAL A 387 -6.86 -14.12 -25.28
C VAL A 387 -8.33 -13.85 -24.98
N LEU A 388 -8.65 -13.48 -23.74
CA LEU A 388 -10.01 -13.19 -23.30
C LEU A 388 -10.58 -11.91 -23.93
N LEU A 389 -9.74 -10.88 -24.10
CA LEU A 389 -10.14 -9.55 -24.61
C LEU A 389 -10.14 -9.47 -26.15
N SER A 390 -9.24 -10.20 -26.83
CA SER A 390 -9.06 -10.12 -28.30
C SER A 390 -10.33 -10.33 -29.15
N PRO A 391 -11.31 -11.16 -28.75
CA PRO A 391 -12.56 -11.30 -29.51
C PRO A 391 -13.43 -10.04 -29.53
N HIS A 392 -13.21 -9.12 -28.60
CA HIS A 392 -14.11 -7.99 -28.31
C HIS A 392 -13.45 -6.62 -28.52
N PHE A 393 -12.13 -6.56 -28.56
CA PHE A 393 -11.34 -5.33 -28.61
C PHE A 393 -10.24 -5.45 -29.66
N ALA A 394 -10.01 -4.37 -30.42
CA ALA A 394 -9.07 -4.34 -31.53
C ALA A 394 -7.61 -4.14 -31.07
N SER A 395 -7.42 -3.34 -30.01
CA SER A 395 -6.10 -3.05 -29.46
C SER A 395 -6.10 -3.23 -27.94
N ILE A 396 -5.03 -3.85 -27.44
CA ILE A 396 -4.85 -4.17 -26.02
C ILE A 396 -3.46 -3.69 -25.59
N TYR A 397 -3.40 -2.89 -24.55
CA TYR A 397 -2.18 -2.33 -23.99
C TYR A 397 -2.01 -2.73 -22.53
N VAL A 398 -0.75 -2.79 -22.09
CA VAL A 398 -0.41 -2.94 -20.69
C VAL A 398 0.52 -1.81 -20.25
N LEU A 399 0.20 -1.20 -19.11
CA LEU A 399 1.06 -0.29 -18.37
C LEU A 399 1.57 -1.03 -17.15
N ALA A 400 2.87 -1.28 -17.09
CA ALA A 400 3.50 -1.87 -15.92
C ALA A 400 3.61 -0.84 -14.79
N LEU A 401 3.23 -1.23 -13.58
CA LEU A 401 3.40 -0.47 -12.34
C LEU A 401 4.33 -1.25 -11.39
N PRO A 402 4.86 -0.63 -10.32
CA PRO A 402 5.81 -1.30 -9.44
C PRO A 402 5.31 -2.61 -8.78
N LYS A 403 4.00 -2.72 -8.51
CA LYS A 403 3.39 -3.87 -7.79
C LYS A 403 2.29 -4.59 -8.58
N ASN A 404 1.78 -3.99 -9.65
CA ASN A 404 0.63 -4.45 -10.41
C ASN A 404 0.74 -3.96 -11.87
N ALA A 405 -0.31 -4.14 -12.66
CA ALA A 405 -0.38 -3.57 -14.00
C ALA A 405 -1.76 -2.99 -14.27
N VAL A 406 -1.85 -2.11 -15.26
CA VAL A 406 -3.14 -1.70 -15.83
C VAL A 406 -3.22 -2.22 -17.25
N VAL A 407 -4.28 -2.96 -17.56
CA VAL A 407 -4.58 -3.43 -18.91
C VAL A 407 -5.67 -2.57 -19.51
N PHE A 408 -5.44 -2.08 -20.73
CA PHE A 408 -6.41 -1.30 -21.48
C PHE A 408 -6.83 -2.07 -22.72
N ALA A 409 -8.13 -2.07 -23.02
CA ALA A 409 -8.69 -2.69 -24.23
C ALA A 409 -9.59 -1.69 -24.95
N ALA A 410 -9.26 -1.34 -26.19
CA ALA A 410 -10.00 -0.37 -26.97
C ALA A 410 -10.75 -1.04 -28.14
N LYS A 411 -11.99 -0.61 -28.40
CA LYS A 411 -12.80 -1.18 -29.49
C LYS A 411 -12.27 -0.85 -30.88
N ARG A 412 -11.45 0.19 -30.98
CA ARG A 412 -10.84 0.65 -32.23
C ARG A 412 -9.33 0.42 -32.21
N GLU A 413 -8.77 0.18 -33.39
CA GLU A 413 -7.33 0.12 -33.59
C GLU A 413 -6.68 1.46 -33.24
N ARG A 414 -5.62 1.42 -32.43
CA ARG A 414 -4.79 2.57 -32.10
C ARG A 414 -3.37 2.26 -32.58
N THR A 415 -2.88 3.01 -33.56
CA THR A 415 -1.61 2.69 -34.24
C THR A 415 -0.38 3.29 -33.55
N GLU A 416 -0.59 4.20 -32.60
CA GLU A 416 0.47 4.84 -31.81
C GLU A 416 0.12 4.76 -30.33
N ALA A 417 1.14 4.73 -29.46
CA ALA A 417 0.93 4.97 -28.04
C ALA A 417 0.19 6.31 -27.87
N PRO A 418 -0.80 6.40 -26.97
CA PRO A 418 -1.67 7.56 -26.86
C PRO A 418 -0.87 8.85 -26.67
N THR A 419 -0.69 9.59 -27.76
CA THR A 419 0.12 10.80 -27.82
C THR A 419 -0.76 12.00 -27.54
N ALA A 420 -0.59 12.54 -26.34
CA ALA A 420 -1.12 13.80 -25.83
C ALA A 420 -2.65 13.87 -25.65
N LEU A 421 -3.07 13.98 -24.39
CA LEU A 421 -4.29 14.71 -24.06
C LEU A 421 -4.08 16.15 -24.50
N VAL A 422 -4.82 16.56 -25.51
CA VAL A 422 -4.73 17.91 -26.05
C VAL A 422 -5.00 18.90 -24.92
N ASN A 423 -4.18 19.94 -24.79
CA ASN A 423 -4.42 21.08 -23.90
C ASN A 423 -5.60 21.94 -24.41
N ASP A 424 -6.65 21.33 -24.93
CA ASP A 424 -7.86 22.02 -25.40
C ASP A 424 -8.72 22.54 -24.23
N GLY A 425 -8.32 22.21 -22.99
CA GLY A 425 -8.98 22.61 -21.76
C GLY A 425 -10.05 21.63 -21.27
N SER A 426 -10.28 20.52 -21.98
CA SER A 426 -11.19 19.44 -21.54
C SER A 426 -10.72 18.75 -20.26
N ILE A 427 -9.41 18.76 -20.00
CA ILE A 427 -8.79 18.15 -18.83
C ILE A 427 -7.99 19.20 -18.04
N GLY A 428 -8.18 19.20 -16.72
CA GLY A 428 -7.45 20.03 -15.79
C GLY A 428 -5.96 19.67 -15.70
N ARG A 429 -5.13 20.66 -15.37
CA ARG A 429 -3.67 20.49 -15.27
C ARG A 429 -3.23 19.30 -14.41
N PRO A 430 -3.85 19.03 -13.23
CA PRO A 430 -3.49 17.88 -12.40
C PRO A 430 -3.63 16.53 -13.12
N LEU A 431 -4.83 16.24 -13.65
CA LEU A 431 -5.09 15.00 -14.38
C LEU A 431 -4.20 14.85 -15.62
N ALA A 432 -3.97 15.95 -16.36
CA ALA A 432 -3.06 15.92 -17.50
C ALA A 432 -1.59 15.66 -17.09
N ALA A 433 -1.14 16.19 -15.94
CA ALA A 433 0.18 15.92 -15.41
C ALA A 433 0.32 14.45 -14.98
N THR A 434 -0.65 13.92 -14.23
CA THR A 434 -0.70 12.51 -13.83
C THR A 434 -0.54 11.57 -15.02
N ILE A 435 -1.28 11.80 -16.11
CA ILE A 435 -1.23 10.91 -17.27
C ILE A 435 0.11 11.01 -18.00
N ARG A 436 0.67 12.22 -18.15
CA ARG A 436 2.00 12.41 -18.76
C ARG A 436 3.11 11.75 -17.95
N GLU A 437 3.07 11.89 -16.62
CA GLU A 437 4.06 11.30 -15.73
C GLU A 437 4.02 9.77 -15.80
N GLN A 438 2.84 9.16 -15.82
CA GLN A 438 2.71 7.70 -15.97
C GLN A 438 3.22 7.21 -17.32
N LEU A 439 2.91 7.90 -18.42
CA LEU A 439 3.43 7.57 -19.75
C LEU A 439 4.96 7.74 -19.87
N ALA A 440 5.56 8.62 -19.05
CA ALA A 440 7.01 8.84 -19.03
C ALA A 440 7.75 7.86 -18.10
N ALA A 441 7.14 7.48 -16.98
CA ALA A 441 7.75 6.62 -15.97
C ALA A 441 7.60 5.12 -16.27
N SER A 442 6.54 4.75 -16.99
CA SER A 442 6.19 3.35 -17.25
C SER A 442 6.16 3.04 -18.74
N THR A 443 6.55 1.82 -19.08
CA THR A 443 6.46 1.33 -20.45
C THR A 443 5.03 0.90 -20.74
N LEU A 444 4.27 1.75 -21.43
CA LEU A 444 3.05 1.32 -22.09
C LEU A 444 3.42 0.51 -23.34
N ARG A 445 3.03 -0.75 -23.39
CA ARG A 445 3.28 -1.62 -24.56
C ARG A 445 2.00 -2.27 -25.04
N ARG A 446 1.94 -2.59 -26.33
CA ARG A 446 0.86 -3.41 -26.89
C ARG A 446 1.07 -4.86 -26.47
N LEU A 447 0.01 -5.55 -26.06
CA LEU A 447 0.07 -6.98 -25.73
C LEU A 447 -0.03 -7.81 -27.01
N GLY A 448 0.96 -8.68 -27.24
CA GLY A 448 1.04 -9.57 -28.40
C GLY A 448 1.97 -9.09 -29.54
N GLU A 449 2.68 -7.98 -29.34
CA GLU A 449 3.76 -7.48 -30.22
C GLU A 449 5.13 -7.55 -29.54
#